data_AF-A0AAW0QQZ9-F1
#
_entry.id   AF-A0AAW0QQZ9-F1
#
_cell.length_a   1.000
_cell.length_b   1.000
_cell.length_c   1.000
_cell.angle_alpha   90.00
_cell.angle_beta   90.00
_cell.angle_gamma   90.00
#
_symmetry.space_group_name_H-M   'P 1'
#
loop_
_entity.id
_entity.type
_entity.pdbx_description
1 polymer ?
#
loop_
_entity_poly.entity_id
_entity_poly.type
_entity_poly.pdbx_seq_one_letter_code
_entity_poly.pdbx_strand_id
1 'polypeptide(L)'
;MKLLSHTEILPFLPGVAAFSPGRLLGLASLHDVVGNNTEYEALIRKGLSEPTASRSVKFSPFKGDWESLRKDSVLRNSEWTWRINTSEIAVPNNDGPGYKLQDPHVVGTSYDLSWPKGTNLSDALDGAKGTFCATTLASFNLPVSVLNKYTEEHAGADCMPLLGEECVKSLLSTKEGAVWVTNENGGQCISPAKAWSEIPSCRDSLGAMKDYGLLYSGWPLDGRNPRNNATADKPWEAGNEFYVNVSSAVNGTASDTYLWSVNQLHILMLDARVPLGPRQRRLLCARVNATKLPENDGDKDGVARLGENIRGSSSGVERLGYSAGVLVLTLTVALASIVM
;
A
#
# COMPACT_ATOMS: atom_id res chain seq x y z
N MET A 1 64.02 11.17 -4.94
CA MET A 1 63.68 10.12 -3.95
C MET A 1 63.36 10.81 -2.62
N LYS A 2 62.07 10.99 -2.32
CA LYS A 2 61.57 11.40 -1.00
C LYS A 2 60.11 10.96 -0.91
N LEU A 3 59.84 10.18 0.13
CA LEU A 3 58.57 9.55 0.51
C LEU A 3 57.77 10.47 1.45
N LEU A 4 56.50 10.08 1.65
CA LEU A 4 55.42 10.61 2.51
C LEU A 4 54.52 11.63 1.78
N SER A 5 53.19 11.52 1.79
CA SER A 5 52.31 11.03 2.86
C SER A 5 51.18 10.11 2.40
N HIS A 6 50.89 9.13 3.26
CA HIS A 6 49.63 8.38 3.34
C HIS A 6 48.42 9.29 3.45
N THR A 7 47.36 8.98 2.70
CA THR A 7 45.99 9.33 3.05
C THR A 7 45.27 8.02 3.39
N GLU A 8 45.09 7.77 4.68
CA GLU A 8 44.19 6.75 5.19
C GLU A 8 42.76 7.16 4.83
N ILE A 9 42.10 6.35 4.00
CA ILE A 9 40.66 6.43 3.79
C ILE A 9 40.03 5.59 4.90
N LEU A 10 39.52 6.26 5.94
CA LEU A 10 38.66 5.65 6.95
C LEU A 10 37.34 5.22 6.29
N PRO A 11 36.85 3.99 6.55
CA PRO A 11 35.54 3.57 6.07
C PRO A 11 34.45 4.29 6.88
N PHE A 12 33.67 5.12 6.20
CA PHE A 12 32.41 5.63 6.72
C PHE A 12 31.42 4.47 6.85
N LEU A 13 31.13 4.07 8.08
CA LEU A 13 29.97 3.26 8.44
C LEU A 13 28.88 4.22 8.97
N PRO A 14 27.77 4.44 8.26
CA PRO A 14 26.50 4.72 8.92
C PRO A 14 25.79 3.39 9.16
N GLY A 15 25.39 3.15 10.40
CA GLY A 15 24.60 2.01 10.81
C GLY A 15 23.26 1.97 10.08
N VAL A 16 23.25 1.31 8.94
CA VAL A 16 22.05 0.89 8.23
C VAL A 16 21.75 -0.51 8.74
N ALA A 17 20.66 -0.66 9.50
CA ALA A 17 20.07 -1.97 9.68
C ALA A 17 19.67 -2.46 8.28
N ALA A 18 20.45 -3.39 7.72
CA ALA A 18 20.13 -4.08 6.50
C ALA A 18 18.85 -4.89 6.74
N PHE A 19 17.70 -4.33 6.37
CA PHE A 19 16.45 -5.08 6.36
C PHE A 19 16.48 -6.02 5.16
N SER A 20 16.50 -7.31 5.47
CA SER A 20 16.27 -8.44 4.57
C SER A 20 15.04 -8.21 3.68
N PRO A 21 15.01 -8.73 2.43
CA PRO A 21 13.84 -8.64 1.58
C PRO A 21 12.58 -9.20 2.27
N GLY A 22 11.60 -8.33 2.45
CA GLY A 22 10.17 -8.66 2.40
C GLY A 22 9.56 -9.44 3.56
N ARG A 23 10.19 -9.51 4.74
CA ARG A 23 9.45 -9.78 5.99
C ARG A 23 9.10 -8.45 6.66
N LEU A 24 7.86 -7.99 6.47
CA LEU A 24 7.21 -7.11 7.44
C LEU A 24 7.19 -7.85 8.77
N LEU A 25 8.13 -7.50 9.66
CA LEU A 25 7.98 -7.74 11.09
C LEU A 25 6.65 -7.09 11.49
N GLY A 26 5.83 -7.84 12.21
CA GLY A 26 4.42 -7.52 12.36
C GLY A 26 4.16 -6.12 12.88
N LEU A 27 3.01 -5.58 12.46
CA LEU A 27 2.24 -4.54 13.16
C LEU A 27 3.07 -3.34 13.59
N ALA A 28 3.29 -2.41 12.66
CA ALA A 28 3.63 -1.06 13.05
C ALA A 28 2.31 -0.28 13.25
N SER A 29 2.15 0.40 14.37
CA SER A 29 1.24 1.54 14.49
C SER A 29 1.87 2.72 13.77
N LEU A 30 1.09 3.75 13.40
CA LEU A 30 1.65 5.04 12.99
C LEU A 30 2.67 5.53 14.05
N HIS A 31 2.40 5.24 15.32
CA HIS A 31 3.32 5.43 16.43
C HIS A 31 4.73 4.82 16.21
N ASP A 32 4.86 3.68 15.53
CA ASP A 32 6.16 3.03 15.29
C ASP A 32 6.94 3.69 14.14
N VAL A 33 6.25 4.38 13.21
CA VAL A 33 6.89 5.22 12.16
C VAL A 33 7.40 6.52 12.75
N VAL A 34 6.60 7.08 13.64
CA VAL A 34 6.76 8.43 14.20
C VAL A 34 7.61 8.43 15.47
N GLY A 35 7.76 7.26 16.10
CA GLY A 35 8.27 7.13 17.46
C GLY A 35 7.30 7.74 18.48
N ASN A 36 7.81 8.09 19.66
CA ASN A 36 7.01 8.67 20.76
C ASN A 36 6.54 10.13 20.50
N ASN A 37 6.60 10.64 19.27
CA ASN A 37 6.18 12.01 18.95
C ASN A 37 4.67 12.07 18.67
N THR A 38 3.90 12.15 19.76
CA THR A 38 2.43 12.20 19.71
C THR A 38 1.87 13.40 18.94
N GLU A 39 2.58 14.54 18.93
CA GLU A 39 2.18 15.72 18.16
C GLU A 39 2.29 15.44 16.66
N TYR A 40 3.40 14.85 16.21
CA TYR A 40 3.60 14.48 14.82
C TYR A 40 2.61 13.41 14.36
N GLU A 41 2.30 12.43 15.21
CA GLU A 41 1.25 11.44 14.92
C GLU A 41 -0.12 12.12 14.73
N ALA A 42 -0.48 13.07 15.60
CA ALA A 42 -1.74 13.79 15.51
C ALA A 42 -1.84 14.64 14.22
N LEU A 43 -0.74 15.27 13.81
CA LEU A 43 -0.67 16.02 12.54
C LEU A 43 -0.92 15.10 11.35
N ILE A 44 -0.29 13.93 11.31
CA ILE A 44 -0.49 12.95 10.24
C ILE A 44 -1.93 12.45 10.20
N ARG A 45 -2.48 12.05 11.36
CA ARG A 45 -3.87 11.57 11.44
C ARG A 45 -4.86 12.63 10.97
N LYS A 46 -4.66 13.88 11.40
CA LYS A 46 -5.49 15.00 10.95
C LYS A 46 -5.39 15.19 9.43
N GLY A 47 -4.18 15.24 8.88
CA GLY A 47 -3.96 15.41 7.45
C GLY A 47 -4.54 14.27 6.61
N LEU A 48 -4.53 13.03 7.10
CA LEU A 48 -5.16 11.90 6.39
C LEU A 48 -6.68 11.88 6.51
N SER A 49 -7.25 12.44 7.58
CA SER A 49 -8.71 12.61 7.73
C SER A 49 -9.27 13.74 6.84
N GLU A 50 -8.44 14.70 6.46
CA GLU A 50 -8.77 15.84 5.60
C GLU A 50 -7.82 15.88 4.38
N PRO A 51 -7.92 14.92 3.45
CA PRO A 51 -6.88 14.74 2.46
C PRO A 51 -6.85 15.80 1.38
N THR A 52 -5.63 16.17 0.95
CA THR A 52 -5.42 17.11 -0.15
C THR A 52 -5.99 16.57 -1.46
N ALA A 53 -5.83 15.27 -1.70
CA ALA A 53 -6.42 14.57 -2.82
C ALA A 53 -6.97 13.21 -2.37
N SER A 54 -8.12 12.82 -2.90
CA SER A 54 -8.73 11.53 -2.60
C SER A 54 -9.35 10.91 -3.85
N ARG A 55 -9.35 9.58 -3.90
CA ARG A 55 -10.07 8.80 -4.91
C ARG A 55 -10.80 7.67 -4.22
N SER A 56 -12.08 7.56 -4.52
CA SER A 56 -12.92 6.44 -4.13
C SER A 56 -13.32 5.65 -5.36
N VAL A 57 -13.05 4.34 -5.36
CA VAL A 57 -13.46 3.43 -6.42
C VAL A 57 -14.43 2.40 -5.85
N LYS A 58 -15.54 2.23 -6.55
CA LYS A 58 -16.56 1.23 -6.21
C LYS A 58 -16.25 -0.08 -6.89
N PHE A 59 -16.44 -1.17 -6.19
CA PHE A 59 -16.26 -2.51 -6.75
C PHE A 59 -17.19 -3.50 -6.08
N SER A 60 -17.58 -4.53 -6.85
CA SER A 60 -18.33 -5.65 -6.33
C SER A 60 -17.36 -6.76 -5.93
N PRO A 61 -17.11 -6.99 -4.63
CA PRO A 61 -16.23 -8.06 -4.20
C PRO A 61 -16.78 -9.40 -4.68
N PHE A 62 -15.91 -10.19 -5.32
CA PHE A 62 -16.19 -11.59 -5.69
C PHE A 62 -17.42 -11.75 -6.61
N LYS A 63 -17.72 -10.74 -7.44
CA LYS A 63 -18.85 -10.75 -8.39
C LYS A 63 -18.87 -11.99 -9.29
N GLY A 64 -17.69 -12.47 -9.72
CA GLY A 64 -17.55 -13.67 -10.56
C GLY A 64 -18.07 -14.95 -9.88
N ASP A 65 -18.18 -14.94 -8.57
CA ASP A 65 -18.51 -16.12 -7.76
C ASP A 65 -19.85 -16.01 -7.07
N TRP A 66 -20.59 -14.93 -7.31
CA TRP A 66 -21.89 -14.70 -6.68
C TRP A 66 -22.83 -15.87 -6.87
N GLU A 67 -22.82 -16.54 -8.02
CA GLU A 67 -23.64 -17.73 -8.29
C GLU A 67 -23.40 -18.87 -7.29
N SER A 68 -22.16 -19.04 -6.82
CA SER A 68 -21.77 -20.08 -5.84
C SER A 68 -22.15 -19.75 -4.40
N LEU A 69 -22.46 -18.48 -4.11
CA LEU A 69 -22.82 -18.03 -2.76
C LEU A 69 -24.24 -18.47 -2.39
N ARG A 70 -24.58 -18.46 -1.10
CA ARG A 70 -25.98 -18.67 -0.70
C ARG A 70 -26.87 -17.53 -1.20
N LYS A 71 -28.16 -17.81 -1.47
CA LYS A 71 -29.10 -16.79 -2.00
C LYS A 71 -29.25 -15.57 -1.07
N ASP A 72 -29.11 -15.79 0.23
CA ASP A 72 -29.23 -14.80 1.31
C ASP A 72 -27.89 -14.15 1.71
N SER A 73 -26.81 -14.44 0.98
CA SER A 73 -25.48 -13.88 1.21
C SER A 73 -25.47 -12.34 1.14
N VAL A 74 -24.82 -11.70 2.10
CA VAL A 74 -24.59 -10.24 2.16
C VAL A 74 -23.61 -9.76 1.09
N LEU A 75 -22.80 -10.66 0.52
CA LEU A 75 -21.86 -10.36 -0.56
C LEU A 75 -22.54 -10.25 -1.92
N ARG A 76 -23.67 -10.95 -2.12
CA ARG A 76 -24.44 -10.83 -3.37
C ARG A 76 -24.94 -9.40 -3.52
N ASN A 77 -24.67 -8.79 -4.68
CA ASN A 77 -25.02 -7.39 -4.97
C ASN A 77 -24.39 -6.38 -4.00
N SER A 78 -23.36 -6.78 -3.26
CA SER A 78 -22.60 -5.86 -2.43
C SER A 78 -21.70 -5.00 -3.31
N GLU A 79 -21.67 -3.71 -3.00
CA GLU A 79 -20.74 -2.75 -3.61
C GLU A 79 -19.90 -2.16 -2.49
N TRP A 80 -18.62 -2.51 -2.50
CA TRP A 80 -17.63 -1.97 -1.58
C TRP A 80 -16.99 -0.75 -2.21
N THR A 81 -16.46 0.13 -1.36
CA THR A 81 -15.66 1.26 -1.79
C THR A 81 -14.26 1.11 -1.25
N TRP A 82 -13.28 1.19 -2.13
CA TRP A 82 -11.88 1.40 -1.75
C TRP A 82 -11.57 2.88 -1.93
N ARG A 83 -11.16 3.51 -0.84
CA ARG A 83 -10.74 4.92 -0.84
C ARG A 83 -9.24 5.01 -0.61
N ILE A 84 -8.62 5.88 -1.41
CA ILE A 84 -7.21 6.26 -1.32
C ILE A 84 -7.18 7.74 -0.99
N ASN A 85 -6.53 8.08 0.11
CA ASN A 85 -6.34 9.46 0.55
C ASN A 85 -4.86 9.77 0.46
N THR A 86 -4.51 10.91 -0.12
CA THR A 86 -3.14 11.41 -0.19
C THR A 86 -3.10 12.84 0.28
N SER A 87 -2.20 13.12 1.21
CA SER A 87 -2.07 14.42 1.84
C SER A 87 -0.63 14.83 1.91
N GLU A 88 -0.38 16.11 1.67
CA GLU A 88 0.86 16.74 2.07
C GLU A 88 0.63 17.47 3.38
N ILE A 89 1.43 17.15 4.39
CA ILE A 89 1.15 17.47 5.78
C ILE A 89 2.33 18.26 6.32
N ALA A 90 2.07 19.51 6.72
CA ALA A 90 3.04 20.32 7.41
C ALA A 90 3.40 19.67 8.75
N VAL A 91 4.69 19.47 8.98
CA VAL A 91 5.23 18.84 10.19
C VAL A 91 6.30 19.73 10.80
N PRO A 92 5.91 20.89 11.35
CA PRO A 92 6.86 21.85 11.91
C PRO A 92 7.72 21.16 12.98
N ASN A 93 9.00 21.52 13.02
CA ASN A 93 10.00 20.99 13.95
C ASN A 93 10.47 19.54 13.69
N ASN A 94 10.11 18.93 12.56
CA ASN A 94 10.71 17.66 12.14
C ASN A 94 11.96 17.90 11.26
N ASP A 95 13.05 18.33 11.88
CA ASP A 95 14.35 18.40 11.20
C ASP A 95 14.91 16.98 11.01
N GLY A 96 15.20 16.60 9.77
CA GLY A 96 15.87 15.33 9.48
C GLY A 96 17.27 15.28 10.10
N PRO A 97 17.80 14.08 10.42
CA PRO A 97 19.17 13.97 10.94
C PRO A 97 20.17 14.48 9.91
N GLY A 98 20.84 15.59 10.24
CA GLY A 98 21.93 16.16 9.43
C GLY A 98 21.56 17.30 8.49
N TYR A 99 20.30 17.75 8.43
CA TYR A 99 19.91 18.95 7.68
C TYR A 99 18.65 19.61 8.26
N LYS A 100 18.64 20.94 8.30
CA LYS A 100 17.45 21.71 8.69
C LYS A 100 16.55 21.93 7.49
N LEU A 101 15.28 21.57 7.62
CA LEU A 101 14.26 21.88 6.62
C LEU A 101 13.62 23.22 6.98
N GLN A 102 13.50 24.13 6.02
CA GLN A 102 12.91 25.45 6.27
C GLN A 102 11.39 25.36 6.42
N ASP A 103 10.78 24.44 5.69
CA ASP A 103 9.34 24.21 5.62
C ASP A 103 9.06 22.70 5.55
N PRO A 104 9.26 21.96 6.66
CA PRO A 104 9.17 20.50 6.68
C PRO A 104 7.74 20.01 6.45
N HIS A 105 7.58 19.19 5.43
CA HIS A 105 6.34 18.50 5.07
C HIS A 105 6.58 17.00 4.94
N VAL A 106 5.54 16.20 5.15
CA VAL A 106 5.52 14.78 4.78
C VAL A 106 4.37 14.50 3.85
N VAL A 107 4.50 13.43 3.07
CA VAL A 107 3.43 12.92 2.23
C VAL A 107 2.88 11.66 2.86
N GLY A 108 1.61 11.72 3.26
CA GLY A 108 0.85 10.58 3.76
C GLY A 108 -0.04 10.02 2.65
N THR A 109 -0.11 8.69 2.53
CA THR A 109 -1.14 8.01 1.74
C THR A 109 -1.81 6.95 2.59
N SER A 110 -3.14 6.97 2.73
CA SER A 110 -3.90 5.96 3.44
C SER A 110 -4.92 5.26 2.55
N TYR A 111 -5.19 3.99 2.86
CA TYR A 111 -6.26 3.22 2.25
C TYR A 111 -7.29 2.80 3.30
N ASP A 112 -8.56 2.93 2.95
CA ASP A 112 -9.67 2.33 3.68
C ASP A 112 -10.60 1.54 2.75
N LEU A 113 -11.29 0.56 3.33
CA LEU A 113 -12.38 -0.15 2.69
C LEU A 113 -13.66 0.15 3.46
N SER A 114 -14.73 0.43 2.73
CA SER A 114 -16.08 0.51 3.29
C SER A 114 -17.03 -0.40 2.54
N TRP A 115 -18.03 -0.90 3.25
CA TRP A 115 -19.04 -1.83 2.75
C TRP A 115 -20.41 -1.48 3.32
N PRO A 116 -21.50 -1.87 2.65
CA PRO A 116 -22.84 -1.38 3.00
C PRO A 116 -23.49 -2.12 4.17
N LYS A 117 -23.06 -3.34 4.48
CA LYS A 117 -23.69 -4.21 5.48
C LYS A 117 -22.65 -4.87 6.39
N GLY A 118 -22.97 -4.96 7.68
CA GLY A 118 -22.09 -5.52 8.70
C GLY A 118 -21.26 -4.43 9.39
N THR A 119 -20.96 -4.65 10.66
CA THR A 119 -20.16 -3.69 11.45
C THR A 119 -18.67 -3.90 11.25
N ASN A 120 -18.28 -5.15 10.99
CA ASN A 120 -16.90 -5.56 10.80
C ASN A 120 -16.72 -6.37 9.52
N LEU A 121 -15.44 -6.60 9.15
CA LEU A 121 -15.06 -7.30 7.92
C LEU A 121 -15.55 -8.75 7.86
N SER A 122 -15.66 -9.46 9.00
CA SER A 122 -16.21 -10.82 9.02
C SER A 122 -17.69 -10.80 8.61
N ASP A 123 -18.49 -9.90 9.21
CA ASP A 123 -19.90 -9.71 8.85
C ASP A 123 -20.06 -9.37 7.37
N ALA A 124 -19.22 -8.48 6.85
CA ALA A 124 -19.21 -8.06 5.45
C ALA A 124 -18.92 -9.21 4.49
N LEU A 125 -18.24 -10.25 4.99
CA LEU A 125 -17.87 -11.48 4.29
C LEU A 125 -18.75 -12.67 4.73
N ASP A 126 -20.02 -12.45 5.06
CA ASP A 126 -20.99 -13.49 5.47
C ASP A 126 -20.64 -14.25 6.77
N GLY A 127 -19.87 -13.65 7.67
CA GLY A 127 -19.36 -14.33 8.86
C GLY A 127 -18.17 -15.24 8.54
N ALA A 128 -17.38 -14.87 7.52
CA ALA A 128 -16.15 -15.55 7.17
C ALA A 128 -15.21 -15.70 8.38
N LYS A 129 -14.52 -16.84 8.43
CA LYS A 129 -13.50 -17.16 9.44
C LYS A 129 -12.13 -17.28 8.79
N GLY A 130 -11.10 -17.24 9.63
CA GLY A 130 -9.69 -17.34 9.20
C GLY A 130 -9.12 -15.99 8.83
N THR A 131 -8.18 -15.96 7.88
CA THR A 131 -7.38 -14.77 7.59
C THR A 131 -7.80 -14.10 6.28
N PHE A 132 -8.10 -12.80 6.36
CA PHE A 132 -8.18 -11.90 5.23
C PHE A 132 -6.79 -11.35 4.91
N CYS A 133 -6.32 -11.50 3.69
CA CYS A 133 -5.04 -10.95 3.25
C CYS A 133 -5.26 -9.75 2.35
N ALA A 134 -4.49 -8.69 2.57
CA ALA A 134 -4.37 -7.59 1.63
C ALA A 134 -2.91 -7.45 1.22
N THR A 135 -2.68 -7.13 -0.06
CA THR A 135 -1.36 -6.88 -0.62
C THR A 135 -1.40 -5.61 -1.46
N THR A 136 -0.36 -4.78 -1.38
CA THR A 136 -0.21 -3.57 -2.18
C THR A 136 1.24 -3.35 -2.58
N LEU A 137 1.47 -2.42 -3.51
CA LEU A 137 2.79 -1.94 -3.88
C LEU A 137 3.02 -0.54 -3.30
N ALA A 138 4.11 -0.37 -2.56
CA ALA A 138 4.48 0.88 -1.90
C ALA A 138 5.25 1.86 -2.79
N SER A 139 6.07 1.34 -3.71
CA SER A 139 6.94 2.15 -4.56
C SER A 139 7.23 1.42 -5.86
N PHE A 140 6.81 2.01 -6.98
CA PHE A 140 7.09 1.49 -8.31
C PHE A 140 6.86 2.55 -9.40
N ASN A 141 7.63 2.44 -10.49
CA ASN A 141 7.65 3.44 -11.56
C ASN A 141 7.13 2.85 -12.88
N LEU A 142 5.82 2.98 -13.13
CA LEU A 142 5.22 2.50 -14.37
C LEU A 142 5.50 3.43 -15.55
N PRO A 143 5.54 2.86 -16.78
CA PRO A 143 5.45 3.66 -18.00
C PRO A 143 4.18 4.52 -18.01
N VAL A 144 4.31 5.76 -18.49
CA VAL A 144 3.17 6.67 -18.66
C VAL A 144 2.15 6.11 -19.63
N SER A 145 2.58 5.38 -20.65
CA SER A 145 1.69 4.68 -21.58
C SER A 145 0.76 3.67 -20.90
N VAL A 146 1.17 3.09 -19.77
CA VAL A 146 0.32 2.23 -18.93
C VAL A 146 -0.58 3.08 -18.05
N LEU A 147 -0.03 4.09 -17.36
CA LEU A 147 -0.79 4.97 -16.46
C LEU A 147 -1.92 5.72 -17.18
N ASN A 148 -1.70 6.13 -18.43
CA ASN A 148 -2.67 6.85 -19.26
C ASN A 148 -3.80 5.97 -19.79
N LYS A 149 -3.74 4.64 -19.64
CA LYS A 149 -4.90 3.76 -19.91
C LYS A 149 -5.95 3.86 -18.80
N TYR A 150 -5.60 4.38 -17.63
CA TYR A 150 -6.58 4.63 -16.57
C TYR A 150 -7.43 5.84 -16.97
N THR A 151 -8.75 5.65 -17.08
CA THR A 151 -9.69 6.75 -17.30
C THR A 151 -10.73 6.78 -16.19
N GLU A 152 -11.32 7.96 -15.96
CA GLU A 152 -12.45 8.14 -15.03
C GLU A 152 -13.63 7.21 -15.37
N GLU A 153 -13.81 6.85 -16.65
CA GLU A 153 -14.86 5.93 -17.11
C GLU A 153 -14.59 4.47 -16.69
N HIS A 154 -13.33 4.11 -16.41
CA HIS A 154 -12.93 2.82 -15.85
C HIS A 154 -12.85 2.84 -14.31
N ALA A 155 -13.56 3.77 -13.64
CA ALA A 155 -13.59 3.92 -12.17
C ALA A 155 -14.05 2.70 -11.36
N GLY A 156 -14.31 1.55 -11.99
CA GLY A 156 -14.70 0.27 -11.37
C GLY A 156 -13.57 -0.54 -10.73
N ALA A 157 -12.45 0.10 -10.39
CA ALA A 157 -11.26 -0.50 -9.80
C ALA A 157 -10.61 -1.65 -10.62
N ASP A 158 -10.94 -1.80 -11.91
CA ASP A 158 -10.45 -2.93 -12.72
C ASP A 158 -9.01 -2.70 -13.20
N CYS A 159 -8.15 -3.71 -12.99
CA CYS A 159 -6.77 -3.69 -13.44
C CYS A 159 -6.58 -4.19 -14.88
N MET A 160 -7.55 -4.90 -15.46
CA MET A 160 -7.38 -5.53 -16.77
C MET A 160 -7.05 -4.54 -17.89
N PRO A 161 -7.67 -3.35 -18.00
CA PRO A 161 -7.32 -2.37 -19.04
C PRO A 161 -5.88 -1.85 -18.93
N LEU A 162 -5.31 -1.85 -17.72
CA LEU A 162 -3.99 -1.32 -17.42
C LEU A 162 -2.91 -2.36 -17.67
N LEU A 163 -3.07 -3.51 -17.01
CA LEU A 163 -2.04 -4.54 -16.88
C LEU A 163 -2.17 -5.65 -17.94
N GLY A 164 -3.34 -5.77 -18.57
CA GLY A 164 -3.69 -6.87 -19.46
C GLY A 164 -4.24 -8.09 -18.71
N GLU A 165 -5.12 -8.82 -19.39
CA GLU A 165 -5.85 -9.97 -18.82
C GLU A 165 -4.91 -11.05 -18.28
N GLU A 166 -3.89 -11.43 -19.05
CA GLU A 166 -2.96 -12.51 -18.67
C GLU A 166 -2.10 -12.12 -17.47
N CYS A 167 -1.67 -10.86 -17.35
CA CYS A 167 -0.98 -10.37 -16.16
C CYS A 167 -1.91 -10.44 -14.94
N VAL A 168 -3.15 -9.96 -15.04
CA VAL A 168 -4.12 -10.01 -13.93
C VAL A 168 -4.39 -11.44 -13.48
N LYS A 169 -4.59 -12.39 -14.41
CA LYS A 169 -4.76 -13.82 -14.09
C LYS A 169 -3.54 -14.39 -13.36
N SER A 170 -2.34 -14.04 -13.81
CA SER A 170 -1.08 -14.49 -13.22
C SER A 170 -0.88 -13.92 -11.81
N LEU A 171 -1.24 -12.66 -11.60
CA LEU A 171 -1.24 -12.01 -10.27
C LEU A 171 -2.24 -12.67 -9.32
N LEU A 172 -3.40 -13.11 -9.80
CA LEU A 172 -4.40 -13.80 -8.98
C LEU A 172 -4.11 -15.31 -8.77
N SER A 173 -3.05 -15.84 -9.37
CA SER A 173 -2.65 -17.25 -9.26
C SER A 173 -1.73 -17.49 -8.06
N THR A 174 -2.08 -18.46 -7.21
CA THR A 174 -1.22 -18.89 -6.08
C THR A 174 0.10 -19.51 -6.51
N LYS A 175 0.20 -19.97 -7.76
CA LYS A 175 1.45 -20.51 -8.31
C LYS A 175 2.43 -19.40 -8.69
N GLU A 176 1.97 -18.15 -8.72
CA GLU A 176 2.73 -17.00 -9.18
C GLU A 176 2.55 -15.81 -8.24
N GLY A 177 1.69 -14.85 -8.59
CA GLY A 177 1.65 -13.53 -7.96
C GLY A 177 0.73 -13.39 -6.76
N ALA A 178 -0.10 -14.38 -6.43
CA ALA A 178 -1.04 -14.23 -5.33
C ALA A 178 -0.40 -14.52 -3.98
N VAL A 179 -0.66 -13.64 -3.01
CA VAL A 179 -0.51 -13.98 -1.59
C VAL A 179 -1.47 -15.11 -1.24
N TRP A 180 -1.02 -16.02 -0.39
CA TRP A 180 -1.79 -17.20 0.03
C TRP A 180 -1.68 -17.40 1.55
N VAL A 181 -2.52 -18.26 2.10
CA VAL A 181 -2.58 -18.50 3.55
C VAL A 181 -2.10 -19.91 3.87
N THR A 182 -1.21 -20.04 4.87
CA THR A 182 -0.55 -21.32 5.22
C THR A 182 -1.50 -22.44 5.61
N ASN A 183 -2.66 -22.10 6.17
CA ASN A 183 -3.68 -23.06 6.52
C ASN A 183 -5.08 -22.45 6.33
N GLU A 184 -6.04 -23.33 6.11
CA GLU A 184 -7.42 -22.98 5.78
C GLU A 184 -8.22 -22.36 6.93
N ASN A 185 -7.70 -22.42 8.16
CA ASN A 185 -8.42 -22.10 9.40
C ASN A 185 -7.87 -20.87 10.15
N GLY A 186 -7.04 -20.06 9.50
CA GLY A 186 -6.41 -18.89 10.12
C GLY A 186 -4.90 -18.94 10.08
N GLY A 187 -4.31 -19.23 8.91
CA GLY A 187 -2.86 -19.19 8.73
C GLY A 187 -2.36 -17.76 8.58
N GLN A 188 -1.05 -17.60 8.42
CA GLN A 188 -0.48 -16.31 8.05
C GLN A 188 -0.58 -16.10 6.54
N CYS A 189 -0.73 -14.85 6.12
CA CYS A 189 -0.52 -14.47 4.74
C CYS A 189 0.97 -14.66 4.40
N ILE A 190 1.24 -15.32 3.28
CA ILE A 190 2.57 -15.60 2.77
C ILE A 190 2.76 -14.86 1.46
N SER A 191 3.96 -14.31 1.27
CA SER A 191 4.34 -13.65 0.03
C SER A 191 4.06 -14.52 -1.21
N PRO A 192 3.86 -13.90 -2.37
CA PRO A 192 3.74 -14.61 -3.64
C PRO A 192 4.92 -15.53 -3.91
N ALA A 193 4.69 -16.55 -4.76
CA ALA A 193 5.74 -17.48 -5.17
C ALA A 193 6.77 -16.83 -6.11
N LYS A 194 6.35 -15.81 -6.85
CA LYS A 194 7.21 -15.00 -7.73
C LYS A 194 7.02 -13.52 -7.40
N ALA A 195 8.12 -12.77 -7.48
CA ALA A 195 8.05 -11.32 -7.54
C ALA A 195 7.11 -10.88 -8.66
N TRP A 196 6.31 -9.82 -8.46
CA TRP A 196 5.35 -9.38 -9.48
C TRP A 196 6.06 -8.91 -10.76
N SER A 197 7.28 -8.39 -10.63
CA SER A 197 8.12 -8.01 -11.76
C SER A 197 8.74 -9.19 -12.51
N GLU A 198 8.81 -10.38 -11.90
CA GLU A 198 9.35 -11.60 -12.52
C GLU A 198 8.28 -12.40 -13.28
N ILE A 199 7.00 -12.01 -13.17
CA ILE A 199 5.90 -12.67 -13.87
C ILE A 199 5.96 -12.30 -15.37
N PRO A 200 6.19 -13.26 -16.28
CA PRO A 200 6.43 -12.94 -17.69
C PRO A 200 5.26 -12.21 -18.38
N SER A 201 4.02 -12.59 -18.05
CA SER A 201 2.81 -11.94 -18.57
C SER A 201 2.65 -10.50 -18.11
N CYS A 202 3.37 -10.09 -17.06
CA CYS A 202 3.36 -8.73 -16.52
C CYS A 202 4.57 -7.90 -16.98
N ARG A 203 5.44 -8.43 -17.85
CA ARG A 203 6.71 -7.77 -18.20
C ARG A 203 6.55 -6.34 -18.72
N ASP A 204 5.55 -6.13 -19.58
CA ASP A 204 5.33 -4.83 -20.24
C ASP A 204 4.71 -3.77 -19.31
N SER A 205 4.15 -4.20 -18.17
CA SER A 205 3.57 -3.31 -17.17
C SER A 205 4.47 -3.21 -15.94
N LEU A 206 4.73 -4.34 -15.29
CA LEU A 206 5.42 -4.46 -14.00
C LEU A 206 6.88 -4.91 -14.12
N GLY A 207 7.32 -5.40 -15.29
CA GLY A 207 8.63 -6.07 -15.45
C GLY A 207 9.86 -5.18 -15.33
N ALA A 208 9.68 -3.85 -15.34
CA ALA A 208 10.77 -2.91 -15.09
C ALA A 208 10.94 -2.57 -13.60
N MET A 209 10.12 -3.13 -12.72
CA MET A 209 10.13 -2.80 -11.29
C MET A 209 11.10 -3.71 -10.53
N LYS A 210 11.91 -3.13 -9.64
CA LYS A 210 12.59 -3.93 -8.59
C LYS A 210 11.58 -4.19 -7.47
N ASP A 211 11.47 -5.43 -7.03
CA ASP A 211 10.38 -5.94 -6.17
C ASP A 211 10.42 -5.43 -4.70
N TYR A 212 11.10 -4.31 -4.42
CA TYR A 212 11.24 -3.74 -3.07
C TYR A 212 9.94 -3.14 -2.50
N GLY A 213 8.86 -3.11 -3.30
CA GLY A 213 7.62 -2.41 -2.95
C GLY A 213 6.47 -3.29 -2.47
N LEU A 214 6.57 -4.63 -2.51
CA LEU A 214 5.42 -5.48 -2.17
C LEU A 214 5.20 -5.53 -0.65
N LEU A 215 4.05 -5.02 -0.19
CA LEU A 215 3.63 -5.06 1.21
C LEU A 215 2.37 -5.91 1.34
N TYR A 216 2.33 -6.82 2.32
CA TYR A 216 1.16 -7.64 2.59
C TYR A 216 0.91 -7.80 4.09
N SER A 217 -0.35 -7.97 4.47
CA SER A 217 -0.78 -8.23 5.84
C SER A 217 -1.98 -9.16 5.88
N GLY A 218 -2.19 -9.76 7.05
CA GLY A 218 -3.30 -10.63 7.35
C GLY A 218 -4.09 -10.16 8.56
N TRP A 219 -5.41 -10.10 8.43
CA TRP A 219 -6.34 -9.81 9.52
C TRP A 219 -7.14 -11.06 9.86
N PRO A 220 -7.10 -11.51 11.13
CA PRO A 220 -7.98 -12.58 11.57
C PRO A 220 -9.42 -12.09 11.64
N LEU A 221 -10.31 -12.75 10.89
CA LEU A 221 -11.72 -12.41 10.82
C LEU A 221 -12.50 -12.88 12.04
N ASP A 222 -12.00 -13.88 12.76
CA ASP A 222 -12.61 -14.40 13.99
C ASP A 222 -12.15 -13.65 15.25
N GLY A 223 -11.40 -12.55 15.08
CA GLY A 223 -10.86 -11.77 16.19
C GLY A 223 -9.80 -12.52 17.00
N ARG A 224 -9.15 -13.55 16.44
CA ARG A 224 -8.05 -14.27 17.11
C ARG A 224 -6.78 -14.19 16.29
N ASN A 225 -5.72 -13.66 16.89
CA ASN A 225 -4.43 -13.58 16.24
C ASN A 225 -3.92 -15.00 15.90
N PRO A 226 -3.62 -15.27 14.61
CA PRO A 226 -3.26 -16.61 14.15
C PRO A 226 -1.90 -17.09 14.66
N ARG A 227 -1.05 -16.19 15.20
CA ARG A 227 0.27 -16.53 15.74
C ARG A 227 0.25 -17.01 17.18
N ASN A 228 -0.60 -16.44 18.00
CA ASN A 228 -0.56 -16.63 19.46
C ASN A 228 -1.95 -16.85 20.08
N ASN A 229 -3.01 -16.95 19.26
CA ASN A 229 -4.41 -17.07 19.68
C ASN A 229 -4.89 -15.97 20.63
N ALA A 230 -4.16 -14.87 20.75
CA ALA A 230 -4.62 -13.71 21.52
C ALA A 230 -5.85 -13.11 20.82
N THR A 231 -6.80 -12.60 21.61
CA THR A 231 -7.90 -11.81 21.05
C THR A 231 -7.29 -10.60 20.33
N ALA A 232 -7.60 -10.44 19.04
CA ALA A 232 -7.24 -9.24 18.30
C ALA A 232 -8.03 -8.06 18.89
N ASP A 233 -7.35 -6.98 19.25
CA ASP A 233 -7.90 -5.92 20.10
C ASP A 233 -9.08 -5.15 19.49
N LYS A 234 -9.38 -5.32 18.19
CA LYS A 234 -10.66 -4.99 17.56
C LYS A 234 -10.76 -5.58 16.14
N PRO A 235 -11.95 -5.99 15.69
CA PRO A 235 -12.16 -6.38 14.31
C PRO A 235 -12.08 -5.14 13.39
N TRP A 236 -11.66 -5.32 12.13
CA TRP A 236 -11.59 -4.21 11.17
C TRP A 236 -13.00 -3.76 10.77
N GLU A 237 -13.30 -2.49 11.03
CA GLU A 237 -14.59 -1.85 10.76
C GLU A 237 -14.60 -1.08 9.43
N ALA A 238 -15.79 -0.87 8.88
CA ALA A 238 -15.96 -0.16 7.62
C ALA A 238 -15.45 1.29 7.71
N GLY A 239 -14.65 1.71 6.73
CA GLY A 239 -14.10 3.06 6.64
C GLY A 239 -12.86 3.29 7.50
N ASN A 240 -12.46 2.31 8.34
CA ASN A 240 -11.20 2.39 9.05
C ASN A 240 -10.03 2.15 8.09
N GLU A 241 -8.99 2.96 8.25
CA GLU A 241 -7.75 2.82 7.51
C GLU A 241 -7.08 1.49 7.85
N PHE A 242 -6.68 0.73 6.84
CA PHE A 242 -5.94 -0.52 7.01
C PHE A 242 -4.48 -0.41 6.57
N TYR A 243 -4.16 0.61 5.78
CA TYR A 243 -2.83 0.87 5.26
C TYR A 243 -2.54 2.37 5.35
N VAL A 244 -1.36 2.72 5.85
CA VAL A 244 -0.84 4.10 5.83
C VAL A 244 0.62 4.06 5.39
N ASN A 245 0.99 4.92 4.45
CA ASN A 245 2.38 5.13 4.07
C ASN A 245 2.74 6.58 4.32
N VAL A 246 3.86 6.83 4.99
CA VAL A 246 4.34 8.18 5.26
C VAL A 246 5.76 8.30 4.73
N SER A 247 6.01 9.35 3.94
CA SER A 247 7.34 9.64 3.43
C SER A 247 8.27 10.18 4.53
N SER A 248 9.57 10.20 4.22
CA SER A 248 10.49 11.09 4.94
C SER A 248 10.10 12.57 4.75
N ALA A 249 10.56 13.43 5.66
CA ALA A 249 10.32 14.86 5.56
C ALA A 249 11.01 15.47 4.32
N VAL A 250 10.29 16.36 3.64
CA VAL A 250 10.70 17.12 2.47
C VAL A 250 10.47 18.62 2.70
N ASN A 251 11.09 19.49 1.90
CA ASN A 251 10.95 20.93 2.03
C ASN A 251 9.87 21.46 1.09
N GLY A 252 8.94 22.27 1.61
CA GLY A 252 7.91 22.95 0.83
C GLY A 252 6.69 22.09 0.47
N THR A 253 5.74 22.73 -0.22
CA THR A 253 4.51 22.11 -0.77
C THR A 253 4.68 21.68 -2.22
N ALA A 254 3.82 20.77 -2.69
CA ALA A 254 3.83 20.13 -4.00
C ALA A 254 5.13 19.39 -4.31
N SER A 255 5.68 18.71 -3.32
CA SER A 255 6.89 17.91 -3.47
C SER A 255 6.77 16.85 -4.57
N ASP A 256 7.91 16.44 -5.16
CA ASP A 256 7.97 15.29 -6.07
C ASP A 256 7.29 14.05 -5.49
N THR A 257 7.42 13.85 -4.18
CA THR A 257 6.83 12.74 -3.46
C THR A 257 5.30 12.82 -3.43
N TYR A 258 4.73 14.02 -3.29
CA TYR A 258 3.29 14.23 -3.34
C TYR A 258 2.79 13.96 -4.76
N LEU A 259 3.43 14.57 -5.76
CA LEU A 259 3.10 14.37 -7.17
C LEU A 259 3.22 12.90 -7.58
N TRP A 260 4.22 12.18 -7.07
CA TRP A 260 4.35 10.74 -7.26
C TRP A 260 3.17 10.00 -6.66
N SER A 261 2.86 10.28 -5.40
CA SER A 261 1.82 9.57 -4.66
C SER A 261 0.44 9.74 -5.29
N VAL A 262 0.11 10.91 -5.82
CA VAL A 262 -1.19 11.14 -6.47
C VAL A 262 -1.26 10.62 -7.91
N ASN A 263 -0.13 10.56 -8.63
CA ASN A 263 -0.13 10.16 -10.04
C ASN A 263 0.21 8.69 -10.29
N GLN A 264 0.82 8.00 -9.33
CA GLN A 264 1.10 6.57 -9.44
C GLN A 264 -0.18 5.74 -9.51
N LEU A 265 -0.05 4.54 -10.09
CA LEU A 265 -1.08 3.53 -9.94
C LEU A 265 -1.04 3.00 -8.51
N HIS A 266 -2.19 2.84 -7.89
CA HIS A 266 -2.33 2.09 -6.65
C HIS A 266 -2.89 0.73 -7.02
N ILE A 267 -2.24 -0.33 -6.54
CA ILE A 267 -2.68 -1.71 -6.75
C ILE A 267 -2.98 -2.33 -5.38
N LEU A 268 -4.16 -2.91 -5.23
CA LEU A 268 -4.60 -3.59 -4.02
C LEU A 268 -5.12 -4.98 -4.39
N MET A 269 -4.48 -6.02 -3.86
CA MET A 269 -4.98 -7.38 -3.93
C MET A 269 -5.66 -7.73 -2.62
N LEU A 270 -6.88 -8.24 -2.70
CA LEU A 270 -7.63 -8.79 -1.58
C LEU A 270 -7.73 -10.31 -1.76
N ASP A 271 -7.47 -11.06 -0.70
CA ASP A 271 -7.66 -12.51 -0.66
C ASP A 271 -8.42 -12.90 0.62
N ALA A 272 -9.62 -13.46 0.46
CA ALA A 272 -10.46 -13.89 1.57
C ALA A 272 -11.11 -15.25 1.28
N ARG A 273 -11.38 -16.02 2.34
CA ARG A 273 -12.26 -17.20 2.23
C ARG A 273 -13.66 -16.81 2.69
N VAL A 274 -14.63 -16.95 1.80
CA VAL A 274 -16.05 -16.76 2.13
C VAL A 274 -16.62 -18.08 2.68
N PRO A 275 -17.62 -18.05 3.58
CA PRO A 275 -18.24 -19.26 4.12
C PRO A 275 -18.78 -20.14 3.00
N LEU A 276 -18.45 -21.44 3.06
CA LEU A 276 -18.94 -22.46 2.11
C LEU A 276 -18.52 -22.24 0.65
N GLY A 277 -17.68 -21.26 0.36
CA GLY A 277 -17.14 -20.99 -0.98
C GLY A 277 -15.63 -21.23 -1.06
N PRO A 278 -15.08 -21.26 -2.29
CA PRO A 278 -13.64 -21.27 -2.46
C PRO A 278 -13.03 -19.95 -1.98
N ARG A 279 -11.71 -19.97 -1.80
CA ARG A 279 -10.96 -18.76 -1.46
C ARG A 279 -10.94 -17.83 -2.67
N GLN A 280 -11.32 -16.58 -2.44
CA GLN A 280 -11.56 -15.60 -3.48
C GLN A 280 -10.50 -14.52 -3.49
N ARG A 281 -10.09 -14.12 -4.70
CA ARG A 281 -9.09 -13.07 -4.90
C ARG A 281 -9.61 -11.99 -5.82
N ARG A 282 -9.24 -10.75 -5.50
CA ARG A 282 -9.54 -9.60 -6.33
C ARG A 282 -8.32 -8.69 -6.42
N LEU A 283 -8.03 -8.23 -7.61
CA LEU A 283 -7.03 -7.18 -7.86
C LEU A 283 -7.78 -5.89 -8.18
N LEU A 284 -7.40 -4.82 -7.52
CA LEU A 284 -8.00 -3.50 -7.63
C LEU A 284 -6.94 -2.49 -8.07
N CYS A 285 -7.29 -1.62 -9.00
CA CYS A 285 -6.42 -0.58 -9.54
C CYS A 285 -7.10 0.77 -9.51
N ALA A 286 -6.38 1.79 -9.03
CA ALA A 286 -6.88 3.16 -9.03
C ALA A 286 -5.72 4.17 -9.12
N ARG A 287 -5.99 5.35 -9.69
CA ARG A 287 -5.09 6.52 -9.60
C ARG A 287 -5.83 7.64 -8.88
N VAL A 288 -5.16 8.30 -7.95
CA VAL A 288 -5.78 9.43 -7.25
C VAL A 288 -6.07 10.56 -8.25
N ASN A 289 -5.01 10.97 -8.94
CA ASN A 289 -5.08 11.86 -10.09
C ASN A 289 -5.14 11.05 -11.39
N ALA A 290 -6.31 11.05 -12.04
CA ALA A 290 -6.54 10.37 -13.31
C ALA A 290 -6.22 11.24 -14.54
N THR A 291 -5.69 12.46 -14.34
CA THR A 291 -5.29 13.33 -15.45
C THR A 291 -4.25 12.63 -16.32
N LYS A 292 -4.41 12.74 -17.64
CA LYS A 292 -3.46 12.22 -18.61
C LYS A 292 -2.11 12.89 -18.39
N LEU A 293 -1.08 12.09 -18.20
CA LEU A 293 0.29 12.56 -18.04
C LEU A 293 0.94 12.79 -19.42
N PRO A 294 1.85 13.76 -19.55
CA PRO A 294 2.65 13.92 -20.76
C PRO A 294 3.59 12.72 -20.95
N GLU A 295 4.04 12.49 -22.18
CA GLU A 295 5.06 11.47 -22.47
C GLU A 295 6.45 12.10 -22.46
N ASN A 296 6.84 12.66 -21.32
CA ASN A 296 8.18 13.21 -21.13
C ASN A 296 9.18 12.09 -20.85
N ASP A 297 9.88 11.64 -21.90
CA ASP A 297 11.00 10.71 -21.83
C ASP A 297 12.30 11.51 -21.63
N GLY A 298 12.62 11.78 -20.37
CA GLY A 298 13.72 12.66 -19.99
C GLY A 298 15.12 12.09 -20.27
N ASP A 299 15.25 10.76 -20.32
CA ASP A 299 16.52 10.06 -20.58
C ASP A 299 16.66 9.52 -22.00
N LYS A 300 15.57 9.54 -22.77
CA LYS A 300 15.50 9.12 -24.18
C LYS A 300 15.72 7.62 -24.35
N ASP A 301 15.33 6.81 -23.37
CA ASP A 301 15.37 5.35 -23.47
C ASP A 301 14.22 4.76 -24.31
N GLY A 302 13.28 5.61 -24.75
CA GLY A 302 12.10 5.27 -25.53
C GLY A 302 10.86 4.98 -24.68
N VAL A 303 10.93 5.12 -23.35
CA VAL A 303 9.84 4.82 -22.41
C VAL A 303 9.70 5.95 -21.38
N ALA A 304 8.76 6.87 -21.62
CA ALA A 304 8.41 7.87 -20.63
C ALA A 304 7.85 7.22 -19.34
N ARG A 305 8.45 7.53 -18.19
CA ARG A 305 8.01 7.05 -16.87
C ARG A 305 7.41 8.15 -16.01
N LEU A 306 6.73 7.74 -14.93
CA LEU A 306 6.17 8.68 -13.96
C LEU A 306 7.24 9.60 -13.36
N GLY A 307 8.39 9.02 -12.96
CA GLY A 307 9.48 9.79 -12.35
C GLY A 307 10.04 10.89 -13.25
N GLU A 308 10.17 10.63 -14.55
CA GLU A 308 10.64 11.62 -15.52
C GLU A 308 9.62 12.75 -15.73
N ASN A 309 8.32 12.44 -15.66
CA ASN A 309 7.27 13.45 -15.77
C ASN A 309 7.21 14.39 -14.57
N ILE A 310 7.60 13.91 -13.39
CA ILE A 310 7.63 14.73 -12.18
C ILE A 310 8.89 15.59 -12.14
N ARG A 311 10.06 15.01 -12.46
CA ARG A 311 11.37 15.67 -12.28
C ARG A 311 11.94 16.36 -13.51
N GLY A 312 11.49 15.99 -14.71
CA GLY A 312 11.99 16.55 -15.96
C GLY A 312 13.43 16.17 -16.34
N SER A 313 14.10 15.25 -15.64
CA SER A 313 15.49 14.84 -15.95
C SER A 313 15.77 13.34 -15.79
N SER A 314 16.78 12.88 -16.55
CA SER A 314 17.30 11.51 -16.67
C SER A 314 18.05 10.94 -15.47
N SER A 315 18.21 11.71 -14.40
CA SER A 315 18.89 11.28 -13.18
C SER A 315 17.97 10.38 -12.36
N GLY A 316 17.81 9.16 -12.86
CA GLY A 316 17.22 7.99 -12.22
C GLY A 316 17.99 7.55 -10.99
N VAL A 317 18.10 8.43 -10.00
CA VAL A 317 18.06 7.93 -8.63
C VAL A 317 16.58 7.72 -8.38
N GLU A 318 16.18 6.45 -8.55
CA GLU A 318 15.28 5.77 -7.61
C GLU A 318 15.74 6.19 -6.20
N ARG A 319 15.44 7.41 -5.77
CA ARG A 319 15.34 7.69 -4.36
C ARG A 319 14.13 6.85 -4.02
N LEU A 320 14.41 5.61 -3.64
CA LEU A 320 13.75 4.96 -2.52
C LEU A 320 13.66 6.06 -1.47
N GLY A 321 12.62 6.91 -1.58
CA GLY A 321 12.09 7.57 -0.42
C GLY A 321 11.85 6.38 0.48
N TYR A 322 12.63 6.31 1.55
CA TYR A 322 12.42 5.29 2.56
C TYR A 322 11.03 5.58 3.11
N SER A 323 10.05 4.95 2.48
CA SER A 323 8.66 5.06 2.83
C SER A 323 8.45 3.91 3.80
N ALA A 324 8.36 4.24 5.08
CA ALA A 324 7.89 3.29 6.07
C ALA A 324 6.40 3.13 5.82
N GLY A 325 6.05 2.21 4.93
CA GLY A 325 4.69 1.74 4.74
C GLY A 325 4.29 0.96 5.97
N VAL A 326 3.28 1.45 6.68
CA VAL A 326 2.82 0.88 7.94
C VAL A 326 1.33 0.58 7.86
N LEU A 327 1.01 -0.70 7.96
CA LEU A 327 -0.37 -1.16 8.08
C LEU A 327 -0.84 -0.92 9.52
N VAL A 328 -1.68 0.10 9.69
CA VAL A 328 -2.18 0.54 10.99
C VAL A 328 -3.18 -0.47 11.55
N LEU A 329 -2.90 -0.98 12.75
CA LEU A 329 -3.93 -1.48 13.65
C LEU A 329 -4.43 -0.31 14.49
N THR A 330 -5.75 -0.12 14.56
CA THR A 330 -6.35 0.89 15.44
C THR A 330 -6.21 0.46 16.90
N LEU A 331 -5.10 0.83 17.55
CA LEU A 331 -4.97 0.77 19.01
C LEU A 331 -5.73 1.96 19.61
N THR A 332 -6.92 1.71 20.14
CA THR A 332 -7.59 2.68 21.01
C THR A 332 -7.25 2.33 22.44
N VAL A 333 -6.38 3.14 23.06
CA VAL A 333 -6.11 3.06 24.50
C VAL A 333 -7.40 3.44 25.23
N ALA A 334 -8.10 2.44 25.76
CA ALA A 334 -9.12 2.69 26.76
C ALA A 334 -8.39 3.11 28.05
N LEU A 335 -8.31 4.42 28.30
CA LEU A 335 -8.04 4.95 29.63
C LEU A 335 -9.19 4.52 30.54
N ALA A 336 -9.07 3.34 31.12
CA ALA A 336 -9.90 2.94 32.25
C ALA A 336 -9.57 3.92 33.38
N SER A 337 -10.51 4.81 33.66
CA SER A 337 -10.51 5.66 34.85
C SER A 337 -10.48 4.73 36.07
N ILE A 338 -9.32 4.64 36.74
CA ILE A 338 -9.27 4.14 38.10
C ILE A 338 -9.78 5.27 38.98
N VAL A 339 -11.05 5.16 39.33
CA VAL A 339 -11.62 5.83 40.49
C VAL A 339 -11.01 5.18 41.72
N MET A 340 -10.26 5.97 42.49
CA MET A 340 -10.14 5.82 43.94
C MET A 340 -10.74 7.06 44.57
#